data_AF-A0AAW1K667-F1
#
_entry.id   AF-A0AAW1K667-F1
#
_cell.length_a   1.000
_cell.length_b   1.000
_cell.length_c   1.000
_cell.angle_alpha   90.00
_cell.angle_beta   90.00
_cell.angle_gamma   90.00
#
_symmetry.space_group_name_H-M   'P 1'
#
loop_
_entity.id
_entity.type
_entity.pdbx_description
1 polymer ?
#
loop_
_entity_poly.entity_id
_entity_poly.type
_entity_poly.pdbx_seq_one_letter_code
_entity_poly.pdbx_strand_id
1 'polypeptide(L)'
;MQIVLYNPFVKHSRKNRADIGVINVYKVVVLFGNPSLTQDYVVAAIYSATNSLAIWKASSRSGKKWIYLEDVRKDTLVDRHYTDVIEYKGLIYARNHQREKNSTEMEQVDNLDGDAIFVGDGKSVCVAASDFRNCEPNSVYFTDDGFMLPSRYGGVHWGPRDTGVFSLEDHSIKSHYPYDDPTQKFLPPAIWITPMF
;
A
#
# COMPACT_ATOMS: atom_id res chain seq x y z
N MET A 1 11.91 -6.02 2.13
CA MET A 1 10.53 -5.63 1.79
C MET A 1 9.70 -6.87 1.95
N GLN A 2 8.60 -6.80 2.70
CA GLN A 2 7.69 -7.92 2.93
C GLN A 2 6.27 -7.45 2.59
N ILE A 3 5.58 -8.24 1.78
CA ILE A 3 4.18 -8.04 1.40
C ILE A 3 3.36 -9.08 2.16
N VAL A 4 2.34 -8.63 2.88
CA VAL A 4 1.41 -9.47 3.64
C VAL A 4 0.09 -9.53 2.90
N LEU A 5 -0.42 -10.75 2.71
CA LEU A 5 -1.69 -11.01 2.04
C LEU A 5 -2.82 -11.19 3.05
N TYR A 6 -3.93 -10.50 2.84
CA TYR A 6 -5.14 -10.63 3.64
C TYR A 6 -6.35 -10.91 2.74
N ASN A 7 -7.13 -11.93 3.10
CA ASN A 7 -8.43 -12.14 2.47
C ASN A 7 -9.52 -11.40 3.28
N PRO A 8 -10.14 -10.34 2.74
CA PRO A 8 -11.13 -9.52 3.47
C PRO A 8 -12.43 -10.27 3.84
N PHE A 9 -12.65 -11.43 3.24
CA PHE A 9 -13.83 -12.27 3.44
C PHE A 9 -13.61 -13.35 4.51
N VAL A 10 -12.38 -13.58 4.95
CA VAL A 10 -12.06 -14.49 6.07
C VAL A 10 -12.28 -13.78 7.41
N LYS A 11 -12.84 -14.50 8.39
CA LYS A 11 -13.10 -13.97 9.74
C LYS A 11 -11.79 -13.88 10.53
N HIS A 12 -11.21 -12.69 10.65
CA HIS A 12 -10.11 -12.44 11.58
C HIS A 12 -10.60 -12.30 13.03
N SER A 13 -9.72 -12.65 13.99
CA SER A 13 -10.04 -12.63 15.41
C SER A 13 -10.42 -11.22 15.86
N ARG A 14 -11.53 -11.11 16.61
CA ARG A 14 -12.11 -9.82 17.01
C ARG A 14 -11.52 -9.37 18.34
N LYS A 15 -11.01 -8.14 18.39
CA LYS A 15 -10.97 -7.38 19.64
C LYS A 15 -11.70 -6.05 19.44
N ASN A 16 -12.74 -5.83 20.23
CA ASN A 16 -13.32 -4.51 20.42
C ASN A 16 -12.31 -3.71 21.25
N ARG A 17 -11.51 -2.85 20.61
CA ARG A 17 -10.91 -1.73 21.33
C ARG A 17 -11.97 -0.63 21.41
N ALA A 18 -12.17 -0.08 22.61
CA ALA A 18 -12.97 1.11 22.83
C ALA A 18 -12.53 2.22 21.86
N ASP A 19 -13.46 3.08 21.43
CA ASP A 19 -13.18 4.23 20.56
C ASP A 19 -12.01 5.05 21.13
N ILE A 20 -10.82 4.81 20.59
CA ILE A 20 -9.62 5.58 20.87
C ILE A 20 -9.76 6.85 20.03
N GLY A 21 -9.62 8.00 20.70
CA GLY A 21 -9.73 9.33 20.09
C GLY A 21 -8.91 9.47 18.80
N VAL A 22 -9.42 10.32 17.90
CA VAL A 22 -8.85 10.72 16.60
C VAL A 22 -7.93 9.65 16.00
N ILE A 23 -8.54 8.65 15.35
CA ILE A 23 -7.81 7.71 14.52
C ILE A 23 -7.28 8.48 13.30
N ASN A 24 -5.98 8.78 13.29
CA ASN A 24 -5.31 9.25 12.06
C ASN A 24 -5.32 8.10 11.05
N VAL A 25 -5.84 8.35 9.86
CA VAL A 25 -5.85 7.39 8.74
C VAL A 25 -4.87 7.91 7.69
N TYR A 26 -3.91 7.08 7.31
CA TYR A 26 -2.82 7.45 6.39
C TYR A 26 -3.10 6.99 4.96
N LYS A 27 -3.63 5.78 4.80
CA LYS A 27 -3.93 5.19 3.48
C LYS A 27 -5.23 4.41 3.53
N VAL A 28 -6.04 4.52 2.49
CA VAL A 28 -7.33 3.82 2.37
C VAL A 28 -7.49 3.26 0.96
N VAL A 29 -7.93 2.01 0.88
CA VAL A 29 -8.33 1.36 -0.38
C VAL A 29 -9.74 0.83 -0.24
N VAL A 30 -10.57 1.08 -1.26
CA VAL A 30 -11.93 0.54 -1.34
C VAL A 30 -11.86 -0.87 -1.88
N LEU A 31 -12.39 -1.84 -1.12
CA LEU A 31 -12.39 -3.26 -1.46
C LEU A 31 -13.71 -3.71 -2.09
N PHE A 32 -14.79 -3.01 -1.75
CA PHE A 32 -16.13 -3.33 -2.23
C PHE A 32 -17.03 -2.11 -2.16
N GLY A 33 -17.89 -1.96 -3.17
CA GLY A 33 -18.85 -0.87 -3.26
C GLY A 33 -18.20 0.46 -3.65
N ASN A 34 -19.04 1.47 -3.90
CA ASN A 34 -18.58 2.83 -4.10
C ASN A 34 -19.15 3.68 -2.97
N PRO A 35 -18.32 4.22 -2.06
CA PRO A 35 -18.79 5.03 -0.93
C PRO A 35 -19.58 6.28 -1.34
N SER A 36 -19.40 6.77 -2.57
CA SER A 36 -20.16 7.90 -3.13
C SER A 36 -21.54 7.50 -3.67
N LEU A 37 -21.75 6.22 -3.98
CA LEU A 37 -22.99 5.71 -4.60
C LEU A 37 -23.79 4.78 -3.69
N THR A 38 -23.16 4.20 -2.67
CA THR A 38 -23.74 3.10 -1.88
C THR A 38 -23.43 3.28 -0.40
N GLN A 39 -24.36 2.82 0.46
CA GLN A 39 -24.14 2.73 1.91
C GLN A 39 -23.50 1.41 2.35
N ASP A 40 -23.39 0.46 1.42
CA ASP A 40 -22.75 -0.84 1.61
C ASP A 40 -21.39 -0.83 0.91
N TYR A 41 -20.33 -0.61 1.69
CA TYR A 41 -18.96 -0.60 1.17
C TYR A 41 -17.97 -1.13 2.21
N VAL A 42 -16.83 -1.61 1.71
CA VAL A 42 -15.73 -2.11 2.55
C VAL A 42 -14.45 -1.40 2.14
N VAL A 43 -13.68 -0.96 3.13
CA VAL A 43 -12.35 -0.38 2.90
C VAL A 43 -11.30 -1.04 3.78
N ALA A 44 -10.07 -1.15 3.28
CA ALA A 44 -8.89 -1.38 4.10
C ALA A 44 -8.21 -0.04 4.39
N ALA A 45 -7.68 0.13 5.59
CA ALA A 45 -7.01 1.35 5.99
C ALA A 45 -5.76 1.10 6.82
N ILE A 46 -4.71 1.86 6.54
CA ILE A 46 -3.55 2.05 7.43
C ILE A 46 -3.87 3.23 8.34
N TYR A 47 -3.76 3.01 9.65
CA TYR A 47 -4.21 3.96 10.67
C TYR A 47 -3.29 4.00 11.88
N SER A 48 -3.45 5.02 12.73
CA SER A 48 -2.73 5.31 13.98
C SER A 48 -1.23 5.58 13.83
N ALA A 49 -0.60 6.18 14.85
CA ALA A 49 0.83 6.49 14.85
C ALA A 49 1.75 5.26 14.64
N THR A 50 1.23 4.04 14.82
CA THR A 50 1.99 2.80 14.60
C THR A 50 1.81 2.24 13.19
N ASN A 51 1.03 2.89 12.32
CA ASN A 51 0.65 2.42 10.99
C ASN A 51 0.09 0.98 11.00
N SER A 52 -0.94 0.77 11.81
CA SER A 52 -1.67 -0.50 11.93
C SER A 52 -2.66 -0.69 10.76
N LEU A 53 -3.05 -1.93 10.47
CA LEU A 53 -4.01 -2.26 9.41
C LEU A 53 -5.39 -2.63 9.96
N ALA A 54 -6.45 -2.10 9.38
CA ALA A 54 -7.84 -2.45 9.71
C ALA A 54 -8.75 -2.45 8.48
N ILE A 55 -9.86 -3.17 8.59
CA ILE A 55 -10.94 -3.17 7.61
C ILE A 55 -12.15 -2.44 8.21
N TRP A 56 -12.70 -1.45 7.51
CA TRP A 56 -13.98 -0.85 7.85
C TRP A 56 -15.06 -1.41 6.95
N LYS A 57 -16.11 -1.93 7.57
CA LYS A 57 -17.31 -2.41 6.87
C LYS A 57 -18.44 -1.44 7.18
N ALA A 58 -18.88 -0.69 6.18
CA ALA A 58 -20.12 0.05 6.22
C ALA A 58 -21.21 -0.82 5.60
N SER A 59 -22.26 -1.11 6.36
CA SER A 59 -23.43 -1.77 5.80
C SER A 59 -24.72 -1.12 6.28
N SER A 60 -25.64 -0.96 5.34
CA SER A 60 -27.01 -0.52 5.58
C SER A 60 -27.76 -1.46 6.54
N ARG A 61 -27.46 -2.77 6.48
CA ARG A 61 -28.17 -3.82 7.25
C ARG A 61 -27.52 -4.12 8.60
N SER A 62 -26.19 -4.06 8.70
CA SER A 62 -25.46 -4.51 9.89
C SER A 62 -24.73 -3.40 10.64
N GLY A 63 -24.95 -2.14 10.26
CA GLY A 63 -24.23 -0.99 10.81
C GLY A 63 -22.79 -0.88 10.33
N LYS A 64 -22.08 0.12 10.86
CA LYS A 64 -20.68 0.42 10.54
C LYS A 64 -19.75 -0.15 11.61
N LYS A 65 -18.64 -0.77 11.23
CA LYS A 65 -17.68 -1.33 12.20
C LYS A 65 -16.26 -1.42 11.66
N TRP A 66 -15.28 -1.14 12.53
CA TRP A 66 -13.88 -1.47 12.34
C TRP A 66 -13.62 -2.94 12.69
N ILE A 67 -12.81 -3.60 11.86
CA ILE A 67 -12.26 -4.93 12.08
C ILE A 67 -10.74 -4.75 12.06
N TYR A 68 -10.15 -4.73 13.24
CA TYR A 68 -8.70 -4.61 13.39
C TYR A 68 -8.02 -5.92 13.01
N LEU A 69 -7.04 -5.86 12.12
CA LEU A 69 -6.28 -7.02 11.69
C LEU A 69 -5.07 -7.17 12.65
N GLU A 70 -5.30 -7.81 13.80
CA GLU A 70 -4.20 -8.25 14.68
C GLU A 70 -3.54 -9.51 14.09
N ASP A 71 -2.22 -9.52 13.93
CA ASP A 71 -1.47 -10.76 13.75
C ASP A 71 -1.43 -11.52 15.09
N VAL A 72 -1.48 -12.85 15.03
CA VAL A 72 -1.76 -13.80 16.12
C VAL A 72 -0.68 -13.84 17.21
N ARG A 73 0.44 -13.12 17.07
CA ARG A 73 1.54 -13.17 18.06
C ARG A 73 1.64 -11.86 18.84
N LYS A 74 1.00 -11.88 20.02
CA LYS A 74 1.02 -10.79 21.01
C LYS A 74 2.31 -10.70 21.83
N ASP A 75 3.30 -11.57 21.60
CA ASP A 75 4.45 -11.70 22.49
C ASP A 75 5.62 -10.77 22.17
N THR A 76 5.59 -10.09 21.02
CA THR A 76 6.67 -9.23 20.59
C THR A 76 6.13 -7.83 20.33
N LEU A 77 6.62 -6.86 21.11
CA LEU A 77 6.36 -5.41 21.02
C LEU A 77 6.89 -4.80 19.71
N VAL A 78 6.82 -5.52 18.58
CA VAL A 78 7.34 -5.04 17.31
C VAL A 78 6.23 -4.23 16.65
N ASP A 79 6.40 -2.91 16.67
CA ASP A 79 5.64 -2.00 15.83
C ASP A 79 5.79 -2.42 14.36
N ARG A 80 4.79 -3.15 13.85
CA ARG A 80 4.71 -3.44 12.42
C ARG A 80 4.12 -2.23 11.73
N HIS A 81 4.99 -1.39 11.21
CA HIS A 81 4.61 -0.23 10.42
C HIS A 81 4.24 -0.67 9.00
N TYR A 82 2.95 -0.76 8.71
CA TYR A 82 2.50 -0.88 7.33
C TYR A 82 2.76 0.44 6.60
N THR A 83 3.29 0.37 5.39
CA THR A 83 3.55 1.55 4.57
C THR A 83 2.71 1.61 3.32
N ASP A 84 2.15 0.48 2.90
CA ASP A 84 1.25 0.45 1.77
C ASP A 84 0.16 -0.60 1.93
N VAL A 85 -0.97 -0.37 1.26
CA VAL A 85 -2.08 -1.31 1.13
C VAL A 85 -2.71 -1.15 -0.26
N ILE A 86 -2.95 -2.28 -0.94
CA ILE A 86 -3.67 -2.36 -2.22
C ILE A 86 -4.73 -3.46 -2.18
N GLU A 87 -5.70 -3.37 -3.08
CA GLU A 87 -6.62 -4.45 -3.42
C GLU A 87 -6.23 -5.00 -4.78
N TYR A 88 -6.19 -6.32 -4.90
CA TYR A 88 -5.92 -7.02 -6.14
C TYR A 88 -6.62 -8.38 -6.14
N LYS A 89 -7.52 -8.59 -7.11
CA LYS A 89 -8.29 -9.83 -7.32
C LYS A 89 -9.02 -10.33 -6.07
N GLY A 90 -9.65 -9.42 -5.33
CA GLY A 90 -10.43 -9.71 -4.14
C GLY A 90 -9.58 -9.97 -2.89
N LEU A 91 -8.26 -9.78 -2.97
CA LEU A 91 -7.32 -9.91 -1.88
C LEU A 91 -6.70 -8.54 -1.56
N ILE A 92 -6.33 -8.35 -0.29
CA ILE A 92 -5.63 -7.16 0.17
C ILE A 92 -4.15 -7.50 0.29
N TYR A 93 -3.27 -6.68 -0.27
CA TYR A 93 -1.84 -6.78 -0.08
C TYR A 93 -1.36 -5.57 0.71
N ALA A 94 -0.63 -5.79 1.80
CA ALA A 94 -0.09 -4.73 2.64
C ALA A 94 1.43 -4.84 2.79
N ARG A 95 2.16 -3.76 2.55
CA ARG A 95 3.63 -3.70 2.70
C ARG A 95 3.98 -3.33 4.14
N ASN A 96 4.95 -4.02 4.75
CA ASN A 96 5.56 -3.58 6.01
C ASN A 96 7.11 -3.60 5.95
N HIS A 97 7.76 -2.98 6.94
CA HIS A 97 9.22 -2.89 7.02
C HIS A 97 9.91 -4.11 7.67
N GLN A 98 9.19 -5.19 8.04
CA GLN A 98 9.83 -6.31 8.72
C GLN A 98 10.77 -7.11 7.80
N ARG A 99 11.85 -7.63 8.41
CA ARG A 99 12.90 -8.44 7.80
C ARG A 99 12.91 -9.88 8.33
N GLU A 100 11.93 -10.30 9.11
CA GLU A 100 11.98 -11.62 9.75
C GLU A 100 11.52 -12.75 8.81
N LYS A 101 12.39 -13.75 8.68
CA LYS A 101 12.25 -14.96 7.85
C LYS A 101 11.16 -15.95 8.32
N ASN A 102 10.40 -15.66 9.38
CA ASN A 102 9.59 -16.66 10.09
C ASN A 102 8.09 -16.33 10.19
N SER A 103 7.49 -15.75 9.16
CA SER A 103 6.02 -15.73 9.03
C SER A 103 5.57 -16.81 8.04
N THR A 104 5.18 -17.96 8.60
CA THR A 104 4.37 -18.98 7.92
C THR A 104 3.02 -18.39 7.50
N GLU A 105 2.58 -18.72 6.28
CA GLU A 105 1.42 -18.19 5.54
C GLU A 105 1.63 -16.85 4.82
N MET A 106 2.76 -16.70 4.12
CA MET A 106 2.89 -15.70 3.05
C MET A 106 2.96 -16.41 1.71
N GLU A 107 2.06 -16.05 0.80
CA GLU A 107 2.15 -16.45 -0.60
C GLU A 107 2.94 -15.36 -1.33
N GLN A 108 4.12 -15.73 -1.81
CA GLN A 108 4.87 -14.88 -2.73
C GLN A 108 4.05 -14.77 -4.02
N VAL A 109 3.76 -13.55 -4.45
CA VAL A 109 3.13 -13.32 -5.74
C VAL A 109 4.22 -13.33 -6.78
N ASP A 110 4.24 -14.38 -7.60
CA ASP A 110 5.21 -14.55 -8.69
C ASP A 110 4.66 -14.08 -10.04
N ASN A 111 3.37 -13.74 -10.12
CA ASN A 111 2.70 -13.34 -11.35
C ASN A 111 1.50 -12.43 -11.06
N LEU A 112 1.30 -11.41 -11.89
CA LEU A 112 0.14 -10.50 -11.85
C LEU A 112 -0.82 -10.74 -13.02
N ASP A 113 -0.71 -11.87 -13.71
CA ASP A 113 -1.54 -12.27 -14.84
C ASP A 113 -1.66 -11.20 -15.94
N GLY A 114 -0.59 -10.45 -16.18
CA GLY A 114 -0.57 -9.36 -17.15
C GLY A 114 -0.96 -7.99 -16.59
N ASP A 115 -1.32 -7.90 -15.31
CA ASP A 115 -1.60 -6.64 -14.63
C ASP A 115 -0.30 -5.96 -14.17
N ALA A 116 -0.38 -4.66 -13.89
CA ALA A 116 0.68 -3.87 -13.32
C ALA A 116 0.19 -3.17 -12.04
N ILE A 117 1.08 -3.04 -11.05
CA ILE A 117 0.79 -2.37 -9.79
C ILE A 117 1.61 -1.08 -9.71
N PHE A 118 0.97 0.02 -9.35
CA PHE A 118 1.60 1.30 -9.07
C PHE A 118 1.53 1.56 -7.57
N VAL A 119 2.68 1.77 -6.95
CA VAL A 119 2.89 1.90 -5.50
C VAL A 119 3.53 3.26 -5.23
N GLY A 120 2.96 4.04 -4.32
CA GLY A 120 3.52 5.35 -3.97
C GLY A 120 2.86 5.94 -2.72
N ASP A 121 3.44 7.02 -2.19
CA ASP A 121 3.00 7.65 -0.93
C ASP A 121 1.52 8.06 -0.97
N GLY A 122 1.04 8.50 -2.15
CA GLY A 122 -0.36 8.78 -2.41
C GLY A 122 -1.21 7.50 -2.57
N LYS A 123 -1.84 7.37 -3.73
CA LYS A 123 -2.63 6.18 -4.05
C LYS A 123 -1.74 5.09 -4.63
N SER A 124 -2.02 3.87 -4.23
CA SER A 124 -1.55 2.68 -4.92
C SER A 124 -2.72 2.08 -5.70
N VAL A 125 -2.46 1.60 -6.91
CA VAL A 125 -3.49 1.13 -7.86
C VAL A 125 -2.98 -0.06 -8.65
N CYS A 126 -3.88 -0.97 -9.01
CA CYS A 126 -3.62 -2.02 -9.97
C CYS A 126 -4.42 -1.76 -11.25
N VAL A 127 -3.78 -1.95 -12.40
CA VAL A 127 -4.38 -1.77 -13.73
C VAL A 127 -3.98 -2.92 -14.65
N ALA A 128 -4.82 -3.23 -15.63
CA ALA A 128 -4.41 -4.11 -16.71
C ALA A 128 -3.35 -3.41 -17.55
N ALA A 129 -2.15 -4.01 -17.67
CA ALA A 129 -1.07 -3.36 -18.42
C ALA A 129 -1.43 -3.18 -19.91
N SER A 130 -2.30 -4.05 -20.43
CA SER A 130 -2.86 -3.96 -21.79
C SER A 130 -3.63 -2.67 -22.07
N ASP A 131 -4.15 -1.99 -21.04
CA ASP A 131 -4.95 -0.77 -21.20
C ASP A 131 -4.07 0.46 -21.47
N PHE A 132 -2.76 0.37 -21.22
CA PHE A 132 -1.85 1.51 -21.27
C PHE A 132 -0.60 1.23 -22.11
N ARG A 133 -0.35 2.10 -23.09
CA ARG A 133 0.89 2.04 -23.88
C ARG A 133 2.10 2.31 -22.97
N ASN A 134 3.11 1.44 -23.03
CA ASN A 134 4.33 1.46 -22.20
C ASN A 134 4.14 1.03 -20.73
N CYS A 135 3.00 0.40 -20.40
CA CYS A 135 2.86 -0.31 -19.15
C CYS A 135 3.35 -1.75 -19.36
N GLU A 136 4.38 -2.15 -18.61
CA GLU A 136 4.92 -3.50 -18.63
C GLU A 136 3.98 -4.41 -17.82
N PRO A 137 3.52 -5.55 -18.37
CA PRO A 137 2.78 -6.53 -17.60
C PRO A 137 3.66 -7.10 -16.48
N ASN A 138 3.03 -7.68 -15.45
CA ASN A 138 3.74 -8.35 -14.36
C ASN A 138 4.82 -7.47 -13.71
N SER A 139 4.52 -6.19 -13.56
CA SER A 139 5.48 -5.20 -13.08
C SER A 139 4.92 -4.35 -11.95
N VAL A 140 5.77 -4.02 -10.99
CA VAL A 140 5.47 -3.11 -9.88
C VAL A 140 6.23 -1.82 -10.09
N TYR A 141 5.50 -0.77 -10.42
CA TYR A 141 5.98 0.61 -10.50
C TYR A 141 5.96 1.20 -9.10
N PHE A 142 7.09 1.72 -8.62
CA PHE A 142 7.19 2.32 -7.30
C PHE A 142 7.81 3.71 -7.38
N THR A 143 7.28 4.64 -6.59
CA THR A 143 7.87 5.97 -6.39
C THR A 143 8.56 6.06 -5.05
N ASP A 144 9.50 6.99 -4.96
CA ASP A 144 10.21 7.32 -3.73
C ASP A 144 9.21 7.67 -2.61
N ASP A 145 9.37 7.06 -1.45
CA ASP A 145 8.57 7.31 -0.24
C ASP A 145 9.09 8.52 0.57
N GLY A 146 9.97 9.32 -0.07
CA GLY A 146 10.75 10.44 0.40
C GLY A 146 10.10 11.36 1.43
N PHE A 147 10.06 10.88 2.66
CA PHE A 147 9.73 11.65 3.85
C PHE A 147 11.00 12.35 4.35
N MET A 148 11.33 13.51 3.79
CA MET A 148 12.35 14.37 4.40
C MET A 148 11.82 15.79 4.47
N LEU A 149 11.35 16.15 5.67
CA LEU A 149 11.25 17.56 6.08
C LEU A 149 12.52 18.30 5.66
N PRO A 150 12.45 19.59 5.28
CA PRO A 150 13.66 20.36 5.02
C PRO A 150 14.55 20.22 6.25
N SER A 151 15.69 19.52 6.08
CA SER A 151 16.60 19.31 7.17
C SER A 151 16.95 20.69 7.70
N ARG A 152 16.74 20.93 9.01
CA ARG A 152 17.10 22.17 9.70
C ARG A 152 18.61 22.50 9.61
N TYR A 153 19.38 21.68 8.88
CA TYR A 153 20.81 21.69 8.70
C TYR A 153 21.27 21.76 7.23
N GLY A 154 20.50 22.37 6.33
CA GLY A 154 21.01 22.78 5.00
C GLY A 154 21.47 21.63 4.10
N GLY A 155 20.90 20.43 4.25
CA GLY A 155 21.20 19.28 3.40
C GLY A 155 20.60 19.47 2.00
N VAL A 156 21.42 19.25 0.97
CA VAL A 156 21.01 19.25 -0.44
C VAL A 156 19.99 18.12 -0.64
N HIS A 157 18.78 18.45 -1.10
CA HIS A 157 17.81 17.43 -1.51
C HIS A 157 18.40 16.63 -2.67
N TRP A 158 18.36 15.32 -2.54
CA TRP A 158 18.60 14.43 -3.66
C TRP A 158 17.22 13.91 -4.06
N GLY A 159 16.75 14.30 -5.23
CA GLY A 159 15.43 13.97 -5.79
C GLY A 159 15.16 12.47 -5.82
N PRO A 160 14.00 12.03 -6.36
CA PRO A 160 13.39 10.73 -6.06
C PRO A 160 14.28 9.51 -6.39
N ARG A 161 15.17 9.11 -5.47
CA ARG A 161 16.19 8.07 -5.63
C ARG A 161 15.60 6.67 -5.66
N ASP A 162 14.48 6.50 -4.99
CA ASP A 162 13.87 5.19 -4.81
C ASP A 162 12.64 5.07 -5.71
N THR A 163 12.81 5.37 -7.01
CA THR A 163 11.77 5.23 -8.04
C THR A 163 12.20 4.23 -9.10
N GLY A 164 11.31 3.31 -9.46
CA GLY A 164 11.65 2.29 -10.45
C GLY A 164 10.50 1.37 -10.79
N VAL A 165 10.85 0.36 -11.57
CA VAL A 165 9.94 -0.71 -12.00
C VAL A 165 10.60 -2.03 -11.65
N PHE A 166 9.92 -2.81 -10.82
CA PHE A 166 10.30 -4.17 -10.50
C PHE A 166 9.52 -5.13 -11.39
N SER A 167 10.22 -5.91 -12.20
CA SER A 167 9.63 -6.94 -13.04
C SER A 167 9.52 -8.25 -12.26
N LEU A 168 8.34 -8.85 -12.21
CA LEU A 168 8.17 -10.19 -11.64
C LEU A 168 8.69 -11.29 -12.56
N GLU A 169 8.89 -11.02 -13.86
CA GLU A 169 9.32 -12.04 -14.83
C GLU A 169 10.78 -12.47 -14.61
N ASP A 170 11.65 -11.50 -14.35
CA ASP A 170 13.10 -11.71 -14.21
C ASP A 170 13.65 -11.20 -12.88
N HIS A 171 12.77 -10.71 -11.99
CA HIS A 171 13.11 -10.11 -10.70
C HIS A 171 14.10 -8.92 -10.82
N SER A 172 14.14 -8.27 -11.99
CA SER A 172 14.99 -7.10 -12.22
C SER A 172 14.33 -5.82 -11.70
N ILE A 173 15.16 -4.84 -11.35
CA ILE A 173 14.72 -3.47 -11.04
C ILE A 173 15.28 -2.56 -12.13
N LYS A 174 14.38 -1.90 -12.85
CA LYS A 174 14.72 -0.87 -13.84
C LYS A 174 14.49 0.51 -13.21
N SER A 175 15.46 1.42 -13.38
CA SER A 175 15.20 2.83 -13.14
C SER A 175 14.41 3.40 -14.31
N HIS A 176 13.29 4.06 -14.02
CA HIS A 176 12.57 4.88 -15.00
C HIS A 176 12.75 6.38 -14.77
N TYR A 177 13.60 6.75 -13.80
CA TYR A 177 13.89 8.15 -13.49
C TYR A 177 15.29 8.52 -14.01
N PRO A 178 15.44 9.66 -14.73
CA PRO A 178 16.72 10.10 -15.26
C PRO A 178 17.61 10.68 -14.15
N TYR A 179 18.20 9.79 -13.34
CA TYR A 179 19.08 10.16 -12.22
C TYR A 179 20.29 11.00 -12.62
N ASP A 180 20.74 10.85 -13.86
CA ASP A 180 21.92 11.53 -14.39
C ASP A 180 21.66 12.98 -14.78
N ASP A 181 20.40 13.42 -14.84
CA ASP A 181 20.05 14.81 -15.13
C ASP A 181 20.14 15.68 -13.85
N PRO A 182 21.11 16.62 -13.77
CA PRO A 182 21.27 17.48 -12.60
C PRO A 182 20.06 18.38 -12.32
N THR A 183 19.22 18.65 -13.33
CA THR A 183 18.00 19.47 -13.18
C THR A 183 16.91 18.75 -12.38
N GLN A 184 16.97 17.41 -12.32
CA GLN A 184 15.98 16.56 -11.68
C GLN A 184 16.30 16.29 -10.20
N LYS A 185 17.48 16.70 -9.72
CA LYS A 185 17.96 16.47 -8.34
C LYS A 185 17.16 17.21 -7.27
N PHE A 186 16.40 18.24 -7.64
CA PHE A 186 15.65 19.06 -6.70
C PHE A 186 14.13 18.95 -6.86
N LEU A 187 13.66 18.04 -7.72
CA LEU A 187 12.24 17.82 -7.89
C LEU A 187 11.67 17.02 -6.72
N PRO A 188 10.41 17.29 -6.33
CA PRO A 188 9.72 16.49 -5.33
C PRO A 188 9.56 15.03 -5.80
N PRO A 189 9.31 14.10 -4.88
CA PRO A 189 8.94 12.73 -5.24
C PRO A 189 7.79 12.70 -6.25
N ALA A 190 7.89 11.80 -7.23
CA ALA A 190 6.83 11.60 -8.21
C ALA A 190 5.57 11.07 -7.51
N ILE A 191 4.39 11.51 -7.99
CA ILE A 191 3.09 11.02 -7.51
C ILE A 191 2.32 10.40 -8.67
N TRP A 192 1.64 9.28 -8.39
CA TRP A 192 0.75 8.65 -9.36
C TRP A 192 -0.54 9.46 -9.53
N ILE A 193 -0.86 9.80 -10.78
CA ILE A 193 -2.14 10.39 -11.16
C ILE A 193 -2.99 9.28 -11.78
N THR A 194 -4.16 9.03 -11.18
CA THR A 194 -5.12 8.07 -11.71
C THR A 194 -6.15 8.82 -12.57
N PRO A 195 -6.46 8.36 -13.79
CA PRO A 195 -7.56 8.91 -14.56
C PRO A 195 -8.87 8.76 -13.76
N MET A 196 -9.72 9.77 -13.82
CA MET A 196 -11.10 9.61 -13.35
C MET A 196 -11.91 9.02 -14.49
N PHE A 197 -12.36 7.78 -14.34
CA PHE A 197 -13.35 7.16 -15.22
C PHE A 197 -14.75 7.36 -14.63
#